data_AF-A0A1J3D6M6-F1
#
_entry.id   AF-A0A1J3D6M6-F1
#
_cell.length_a   1.000
_cell.length_b   1.000
_cell.length_c   1.000
_cell.angle_alpha   90.00
_cell.angle_beta   90.00
_cell.angle_gamma   90.00
#
_symmetry.space_group_name_H-M   'P 1'
#
loop_
_entity.id
_entity.type
_entity.pdbx_description
1 polymer ?
#
loop_
_entity_poly.entity_id
_entity_poly.type
_entity_poly.pdbx_seq_one_letter_code
_entity_poly.pdbx_strand_id
1 'polypeptide(L)'
;MANHIQDPLTTSSTPSLIKEEEQFDEETVSLQAERILLSLAFPMVLKAALELGVIETIATVEKGVWLSSSEIALRLPTKPTNPEA
;
A
#
# COMPACT_ATOMS: atom_id res chain seq x y z
N MET A 1 10.57 -69.08 2.08
CA MET A 1 9.32 -68.46 2.58
C MET A 1 9.62 -67.01 2.92
N ALA A 2 8.65 -66.13 2.67
CA ALA A 2 8.80 -64.74 2.23
C ALA A 2 9.37 -63.72 3.23
N ASN A 3 9.98 -62.67 2.66
CA ASN A 3 10.42 -61.43 3.29
C ASN A 3 9.24 -60.48 3.57
N HIS A 4 9.29 -59.70 4.66
CA HIS A 4 8.50 -58.45 4.83
C HIS A 4 9.29 -57.54 5.79
N ILE A 5 10.20 -56.70 5.29
CA ILE A 5 10.02 -55.30 4.85
C ILE A 5 9.46 -54.41 5.97
N GLN A 6 10.31 -53.47 6.38
CA GLN A 6 10.05 -52.37 7.30
C GLN A 6 8.88 -51.51 6.81
N ASP A 7 8.01 -51.08 7.72
CA ASP A 7 7.08 -49.98 7.46
C ASP A 7 7.75 -48.65 7.83
N PRO A 8 8.11 -47.78 6.86
CA PRO A 8 8.45 -46.41 7.16
C PRO A 8 7.16 -45.59 7.34
N LEU A 9 7.05 -44.98 8.51
CA LEU A 9 6.25 -43.80 8.86
C LEU A 9 5.34 -43.25 7.74
N THR A 10 4.06 -43.57 7.82
CA THR A 10 3.00 -42.76 7.20
C THR A 10 2.83 -41.45 7.98
N THR A 11 3.73 -40.50 7.78
CA THR A 11 3.36 -39.09 7.86
C THR A 11 2.95 -38.66 6.46
N SER A 12 1.63 -38.62 6.25
CA SER A 12 1.00 -38.01 5.08
C SER A 12 1.36 -36.51 5.09
N SER A 13 2.55 -36.17 4.60
CA SER A 13 2.86 -34.81 4.18
C SER A 13 2.10 -34.61 2.88
N THR A 14 0.98 -33.91 2.92
CA THR A 14 0.28 -33.42 1.73
C THR A 14 1.14 -32.31 1.11
N PRO A 15 1.87 -32.57 0.01
CA PRO A 15 2.80 -31.61 -0.56
C PRO A 15 2.12 -30.38 -1.17
N SER A 16 0.79 -30.42 -1.35
CA SER A 16 0.00 -29.29 -1.87
C SER A 16 -0.16 -28.15 -0.85
N LEU A 17 -0.34 -28.49 0.44
CA LEU A 17 -0.62 -27.51 1.49
C LEU A 17 0.63 -26.69 1.84
N ILE A 18 1.80 -27.33 1.80
CA ILE A 18 3.11 -26.69 2.05
C ILE A 18 3.43 -25.67 0.93
N LYS A 19 3.09 -25.98 -0.33
CA LYS A 19 3.30 -25.09 -1.47
C LYS A 19 2.45 -23.82 -1.42
N GLU A 20 1.22 -23.93 -0.94
CA GLU A 20 0.29 -22.80 -0.83
C GLU A 20 0.71 -21.85 0.31
N GLU A 21 1.18 -22.39 1.44
CA GLU A 21 1.72 -21.59 2.56
C GLU A 21 3.02 -20.88 2.18
N GLU A 22 3.95 -21.55 1.49
CA GLU A 22 5.22 -20.96 1.04
C GLU A 22 5.01 -19.88 -0.04
N GLN A 23 4.05 -20.07 -0.94
CA GLN A 23 3.69 -19.07 -1.95
C GLN A 23 3.00 -17.84 -1.33
N PHE A 24 2.16 -18.03 -0.31
CA PHE A 24 1.55 -16.94 0.44
C PHE A 24 2.61 -16.16 1.26
N ASP A 25 3.58 -16.85 1.85
CA ASP A 25 4.71 -16.23 2.55
C ASP A 25 5.57 -15.39 1.58
N GLU A 26 5.89 -15.91 0.40
CA GLU A 26 6.66 -15.16 -0.61
C GLU A 26 5.90 -13.93 -1.14
N GLU A 27 4.59 -14.05 -1.42
CA GLU A 27 3.76 -12.93 -1.85
C GLU A 27 3.63 -11.86 -0.76
N THR A 28 3.46 -12.26 0.50
CA THR A 28 3.37 -11.31 1.62
C THR A 28 4.69 -10.63 1.93
N VAL A 29 5.82 -11.33 1.80
CA VAL A 29 7.18 -10.75 1.91
C VAL A 29 7.45 -9.78 0.77
N SER A 30 7.04 -10.12 -0.45
CA SER A 30 7.13 -9.22 -1.63
C SER A 30 6.34 -7.93 -1.40
N LEU A 31 5.08 -8.04 -0.94
CA LEU A 31 4.26 -6.88 -0.58
C LEU A 31 4.87 -6.06 0.56
N GLN A 32 5.50 -6.70 1.54
CA GLN A 32 6.18 -5.99 2.62
C GLN A 32 7.40 -5.22 2.12
N ALA A 33 8.19 -5.81 1.20
CA ALA A 33 9.31 -5.15 0.56
C ALA A 33 8.84 -3.93 -0.26
N GLU A 34 7.74 -4.05 -1.00
CA GLU A 34 7.12 -2.93 -1.72
C GLU A 34 6.69 -1.82 -0.77
N ARG A 35 6.06 -2.15 0.37
CA ARG A 35 5.67 -1.17 1.38
C ARG A 35 6.87 -0.46 2.02
N ILE A 36 7.99 -1.16 2.20
CA ILE A 36 9.25 -0.55 2.68
C ILE A 36 9.82 0.38 1.60
N LEU A 37 9.87 -0.07 0.34
CA LEU A 37 10.34 0.72 -0.79
C LEU A 37 9.52 2.02 -0.95
N LEU A 38 8.20 1.92 -0.79
CA LEU A 38 7.26 3.04 -0.90
C LEU A 38 6.98 3.72 0.45
N SER A 39 7.66 3.35 1.53
CA SER A 39 7.38 3.85 2.89
C SER A 39 7.52 5.37 3.00
N LEU A 40 8.38 5.96 2.17
CA LEU A 40 8.59 7.41 2.11
C LEU A 40 7.56 8.13 1.25
N ALA A 41 6.83 7.44 0.38
CA ALA A 41 5.85 8.07 -0.51
C ALA A 41 4.75 8.77 0.30
N PHE A 42 4.20 8.10 1.31
CA PHE A 42 3.16 8.67 2.16
C PHE A 42 3.60 9.95 2.90
N PRO A 43 4.68 9.95 3.73
CA PRO A 43 5.09 11.16 4.45
C PRO A 43 5.51 12.29 3.52
N MET A 44 6.11 11.98 2.36
CA MET A 44 6.49 13.01 1.38
C MET A 44 5.25 13.66 0.71
N VAL A 45 4.26 12.86 0.31
CA VAL A 45 3.01 13.38 -0.25
C VAL A 45 2.22 14.15 0.79
N LEU A 46 2.16 13.65 2.03
CA LEU A 46 1.51 14.36 3.14
C LEU A 46 2.19 15.71 3.42
N LYS A 47 3.53 15.74 3.43
CA LYS A 47 4.29 16.98 3.56
C LYS A 47 3.93 17.98 2.47
N ALA A 48 3.93 17.55 1.20
CA ALA A 48 3.57 18.42 0.09
C ALA A 48 2.11 18.92 0.18
N ALA A 49 1.18 18.07 0.62
CA ALA A 49 -0.22 18.45 0.82
C ALA A 49 -0.37 19.55 1.89
N LEU A 50 0.42 19.49 2.97
CA LEU A 50 0.46 20.54 4.00
C LEU A 50 1.11 21.82 3.47
N GLU A 51 2.24 21.73 2.77
CA GLU A 51 2.95 22.89 2.23
C GLU A 51 2.12 23.64 1.17
N LEU A 52 1.33 22.92 0.37
CA LEU A 52 0.42 23.51 -0.61
C LEU A 52 -0.86 24.08 0.02
N GLY A 53 -1.21 23.70 1.24
CA GLY A 53 -2.46 24.10 1.88
C GLY A 53 -3.68 23.25 1.47
N VAL A 54 -3.47 22.01 1.01
CA VAL A 54 -4.55 21.10 0.59
C VAL A 54 -5.46 20.75 1.76
N ILE A 55 -4.87 20.45 2.92
CA ILE A 55 -5.62 20.06 4.12
C ILE A 55 -6.45 21.23 4.64
N GLU A 56 -5.87 22.43 4.65
CA GLU A 56 -6.51 23.69 5.02
C GLU A 56 -7.67 24.00 4.07
N THR A 57 -7.45 23.83 2.76
CA THR A 57 -8.50 24.02 1.74
C THR A 57 -9.70 23.11 2.01
N ILE A 58 -9.47 21.84 2.35
CA ILE A 58 -10.55 20.91 2.71
C ILE A 58 -11.20 21.30 4.05
N ALA A 59 -10.41 21.76 5.02
CA ALA A 59 -10.92 22.17 6.34
C ALA A 59 -11.77 23.47 6.29
N THR A 60 -11.62 24.30 5.26
CA THR A 60 -12.39 25.56 5.12
C THR A 60 -13.83 25.35 4.67
N VAL A 61 -14.20 24.18 4.13
CA VAL A 61 -15.57 23.91 3.72
C VAL A 61 -16.45 23.44 4.88
N GLU A 62 -17.75 23.60 4.73
CA GLU A 62 -18.72 23.13 5.72
C GLU A 62 -18.58 21.61 5.95
N LYS A 63 -18.76 21.19 7.19
CA LYS A 63 -18.68 19.79 7.58
C LYS A 63 -19.66 18.95 6.76
N GLY A 64 -19.15 17.91 6.11
CA GLY A 64 -19.95 16.99 5.28
C GLY A 64 -19.96 17.35 3.79
N VAL A 65 -19.38 18.49 3.40
CA VAL A 65 -19.13 18.81 1.99
C VAL A 65 -17.89 18.05 1.51
N TRP A 66 -18.04 17.34 0.40
CA TRP A 66 -16.92 16.69 -0.29
C TRP A 66 -16.53 17.51 -1.51
N LEU A 67 -15.23 17.70 -1.70
CA LEU A 67 -14.69 18.40 -2.85
C LEU A 67 -14.08 17.40 -3.84
N SER A 68 -14.27 17.66 -5.11
CA SER A 68 -13.49 17.03 -6.17
C SER A 68 -12.05 17.56 -6.19
N SER A 69 -11.14 16.84 -6.85
CA SER A 69 -9.74 17.26 -6.98
C SER A 69 -9.58 18.61 -7.70
N SER A 70 -10.40 18.89 -8.72
CA SER A 70 -10.38 20.18 -9.43
C SER A 70 -10.85 21.33 -8.54
N GLU A 71 -11.85 21.07 -7.70
CA GLU A 71 -12.36 22.04 -6.74
C GLU A 71 -11.34 22.37 -5.66
N ILE A 72 -10.55 21.40 -5.21
CA ILE A 72 -9.41 21.65 -4.32
C ILE A 72 -8.37 22.50 -5.06
N ALA A 73 -7.96 22.08 -6.26
CA ALA A 73 -6.92 22.77 -7.04
C ALA A 73 -7.25 24.24 -7.34
N LEU A 74 -8.51 24.56 -7.64
CA LEU A 74 -8.98 25.94 -7.88
C LEU A 74 -8.93 26.84 -6.64
N ARG A 75 -8.96 26.25 -5.44
CA ARG A 75 -8.92 26.98 -4.17
C ARG A 75 -7.50 27.16 -3.63
N LEU A 76 -6.52 26.41 -4.14
CA LEU A 76 -5.12 26.54 -3.74
C LEU A 76 -4.54 27.88 -4.24
N PRO A 77 -3.55 28.45 -3.52
CA PRO A 77 -2.87 29.68 -3.92
C PRO A 77 -1.85 29.42 -5.06
N THR A 78 -2.30 28.81 -6.17
CA THR A 78 -1.45 28.42 -7.31
C THR A 78 -1.39 29.48 -8.40
N LYS A 79 -2.05 30.63 -8.21
CA LYS A 79 -1.97 31.75 -9.16
C LYS A 79 -0.50 32.14 -9.30
N PRO A 80 0.05 32.19 -10.54
CA PRO A 80 1.41 32.64 -10.74
C PRO A 80 1.56 34.05 -10.16
N THR A 81 2.41 34.19 -9.15
CA THR A 81 2.76 35.51 -8.59
C THR A 81 3.68 36.27 -9.54
N ASN A 82 4.22 35.59 -10.56
CA ASN A 82 4.96 36.22 -11.64
C ASN A 82 3.98 36.86 -12.64
N PRO A 83 3.94 38.19 -12.77
CA PRO A 83 3.09 38.87 -13.75
C PRO A 83 3.48 38.58 -15.22
N GLU A 84 4.66 38.02 -15.46
CA GLU A 84 5.17 37.66 -16.80
C GLU A 84 5.08 36.15 -17.11
N ALA A 85 4.34 35.37 -16.32
CA ALA A 85 4.16 33.93 -16.51
C ALA A 85 3.09 33.57 -17.54
#